data_AF-A0A1F4CUD5-F1
#
_entry.id   AF-A0A1F4CUD5-F1
#
_cell.length_a   1.000
_cell.length_b   1.000
_cell.length_c   1.000
_cell.angle_alpha   90.00
_cell.angle_beta   90.00
_cell.angle_gamma   90.00
#
_symmetry.space_group_name_H-M   'P 1'
#
loop_
_entity.id
_entity.type
_entity.pdbx_description
1 polymer ?
#
loop_
_entity_poly.entity_id
_entity_poly.type
_entity_poly.pdbx_seq_one_letter_code
_entity_poly.pdbx_strand_id
1 'polypeptide(L)'
;MARAIWPLALLLPILAFASGRVPKPVIDIDKPGKCVEDTATMRREHPDMLRHQRDLTVHEGIRTRQHSLKECVSCHASTKTGSVLGEKGFCQSCHDYASVKIDCFSCHASKPKPVAGAKP
;
A
#
# COMPACT_ATOMS: atom_id res chain seq x y z
N MET A 1 52.01 7.50 -51.29
CA MET A 1 50.73 8.16 -50.96
C MET A 1 49.94 7.22 -50.07
N ALA A 2 50.12 7.27 -48.74
CA ALA A 2 49.46 6.36 -47.80
C ALA A 2 48.31 7.09 -47.11
N ARG A 3 47.06 6.66 -47.37
CA ARG A 3 45.86 7.18 -46.71
C ARG A 3 45.67 6.43 -45.40
N ALA A 4 45.95 7.09 -44.28
CA ALA A 4 45.60 6.60 -42.95
C ALA A 4 44.08 6.69 -42.77
N ILE A 5 43.42 5.54 -42.66
CA ILE A 5 41.99 5.45 -42.33
C ILE A 5 41.92 5.40 -40.79
N TRP A 6 41.50 6.50 -40.17
CA TRP A 6 41.22 6.55 -38.74
C TRP A 6 39.82 5.97 -38.48
N PRO A 7 39.66 4.94 -37.62
CA PRO A 7 38.33 4.51 -37.24
C PRO A 7 37.77 5.57 -36.29
N LEU A 8 36.73 6.28 -36.73
CA LEU A 8 35.93 7.14 -35.88
C LEU A 8 35.15 6.23 -34.92
N ALA A 9 35.73 5.98 -33.74
CA ALA A 9 35.05 5.28 -32.65
C ALA A 9 33.84 6.12 -32.23
N LEU A 10 32.65 5.71 -32.69
CA LEU A 10 31.38 6.30 -32.31
C LEU A 10 31.14 5.97 -30.82
N LEU A 11 31.55 6.88 -29.94
CA LEU A 11 31.14 6.89 -28.54
C LEU A 11 29.66 7.27 -28.46
N LEU A 12 28.76 6.29 -28.58
CA LEU A 12 27.36 6.49 -28.21
C LEU A 12 27.30 6.72 -26.68
N PRO A 13 26.79 7.87 -26.21
CA PRO A 13 26.56 8.07 -24.79
C PRO A 13 25.43 7.12 -24.37
N ILE A 14 25.76 6.16 -23.52
CA ILE A 14 24.79 5.29 -22.88
C ILE A 14 23.96 6.18 -21.95
N LEU A 15 22.75 6.54 -22.38
CA LEU A 15 21.75 7.18 -21.53
C LEU A 15 21.35 6.19 -20.43
N ALA A 16 22.03 6.26 -19.30
CA ALA A 16 21.64 5.55 -18.09
C ALA A 16 20.30 6.11 -17.58
N PHE A 17 19.22 5.38 -17.85
CA PHE A 17 17.93 5.63 -17.22
C PHE A 17 18.02 5.25 -15.74
N ALA A 18 18.11 6.26 -14.86
CA ALA A 18 18.06 6.04 -13.42
C ALA A 18 16.65 5.58 -12.99
N SER A 19 16.52 4.32 -12.54
CA SER A 19 15.29 3.70 -12.02
C SER A 19 14.79 4.24 -10.66
N GLY A 20 15.05 5.51 -10.34
CA GLY A 20 14.74 6.14 -9.05
C GLY A 20 13.77 7.32 -9.12
N ARG A 21 13.20 7.63 -10.29
CA ARG A 21 12.44 8.87 -10.51
C ARG A 21 10.99 8.84 -10.02
N VAL A 22 10.46 7.67 -9.67
CA VAL A 22 9.07 7.53 -9.21
C VAL A 22 9.07 7.51 -7.68
N PRO A 23 8.48 8.51 -7.01
CA PRO A 23 8.26 8.48 -5.57
C PRO A 23 7.50 7.22 -5.20
N LYS A 24 7.85 6.56 -4.09
CA LYS A 24 7.13 5.38 -3.60
C LYS A 24 6.31 5.76 -2.37
N PRO A 25 5.19 5.06 -2.10
CA PRO A 25 4.46 5.28 -0.86
C PRO A 25 5.33 4.88 0.34
N VAL A 26 5.10 5.54 1.46
CA VAL A 26 5.65 5.16 2.76
C VAL A 26 4.84 3.97 3.26
N ILE A 27 5.51 2.84 3.46
CA ILE A 27 4.89 1.60 3.93
C ILE A 27 5.50 1.24 5.28
N ASP A 28 4.88 1.76 6.33
CA ASP A 28 5.24 1.44 7.71
C ASP A 28 4.24 0.40 8.26
N ILE A 29 4.74 -0.80 8.60
CA ILE A 29 3.95 -1.86 9.22
C ILE A 29 4.60 -2.17 10.56
N ASP A 30 4.06 -1.55 11.61
CA ASP A 30 4.63 -1.63 12.96
C ASP A 30 4.41 -2.99 13.64
N LYS A 31 3.40 -3.75 13.18
CA LYS A 31 2.98 -5.01 13.82
C LYS A 31 3.50 -6.22 13.03
N PRO A 32 4.33 -7.08 13.64
CA PRO A 32 4.80 -8.31 13.00
C PRO A 32 3.69 -9.37 12.94
N GLY A 33 3.72 -10.23 11.92
CA GLY A 33 2.76 -11.33 11.78
C GLY A 33 2.77 -11.95 10.39
N LYS A 34 1.96 -12.98 10.19
CA LYS A 34 1.72 -13.55 8.86
C LYS A 34 0.87 -12.57 8.06
N CYS A 35 1.41 -12.09 6.93
CA CYS A 35 0.64 -11.30 5.98
C CYS A 35 -0.54 -12.10 5.43
N VAL A 36 -1.64 -11.41 5.13
CA VAL A 36 -2.82 -12.05 4.54
C VAL A 36 -2.52 -12.66 3.17
N GLU A 37 -1.67 -11.99 2.38
CA GLU A 37 -1.15 -12.44 1.09
C GLU A 37 0.24 -11.83 0.83
N ASP A 38 0.88 -12.21 -0.28
CA ASP A 38 2.13 -11.60 -0.73
C ASP A 38 1.93 -10.17 -1.26
N THR A 39 3.03 -9.40 -1.31
CA THR A 39 3.01 -7.99 -1.72
C THR A 39 2.53 -7.78 -3.16
N ALA A 40 2.83 -8.71 -4.07
CA ALA A 40 2.44 -8.57 -5.47
C ALA A 40 0.92 -8.75 -5.61
N THR A 41 0.35 -9.71 -4.89
CA THR A 41 -1.10 -9.93 -4.78
C THR A 41 -1.78 -8.73 -4.14
N MET A 42 -1.28 -8.22 -3.01
CA MET A 42 -1.85 -7.03 -2.37
C MET A 42 -1.81 -5.78 -3.25
N ARG A 43 -0.83 -5.60 -4.12
CA ARG A 43 -0.83 -4.44 -5.03
C ARG A 43 -1.87 -4.54 -6.16
N ARG A 44 -2.15 -5.76 -6.62
CA ARG A 44 -3.05 -5.99 -7.76
C ARG A 44 -4.50 -6.17 -7.33
N GLU A 45 -4.73 -6.93 -6.27
CA GLU A 45 -6.04 -7.51 -5.94
C GLU A 45 -6.67 -6.89 -4.68
N HIS A 46 -5.91 -6.13 -3.89
CA HIS A 46 -6.42 -5.43 -2.70
C HIS A 46 -7.74 -4.67 -2.90
N PRO A 47 -7.92 -3.84 -3.95
CA PRO A 47 -9.16 -3.08 -4.08
C PRO A 47 -10.37 -3.99 -4.31
N ASP A 48 -10.22 -5.07 -5.07
CA ASP A 48 -11.32 -6.00 -5.36
C ASP A 48 -11.61 -6.91 -4.17
N MET A 49 -10.57 -7.36 -3.47
CA MET A 49 -10.69 -8.05 -2.19
C MET A 49 -11.49 -7.23 -1.17
N LEU A 50 -11.19 -5.94 -1.04
CA LEU A 50 -11.93 -5.05 -0.12
C LEU A 50 -13.38 -4.82 -0.55
N ARG A 51 -13.64 -4.63 -1.86
CA ARG A 51 -15.00 -4.45 -2.40
C ARG A 51 -15.84 -5.70 -2.20
N HIS A 52 -15.29 -6.87 -2.51
CA HIS A 52 -15.97 -8.14 -2.30
C HIS A 52 -16.31 -8.33 -0.82
N GLN A 53 -15.35 -8.11 0.08
CA GLN A 53 -15.60 -8.24 1.51
C GLN A 53 -16.62 -7.21 2.04
N ARG A 54 -16.64 -6.00 1.46
CA ARG A 54 -17.66 -4.98 1.75
C ARG A 54 -19.04 -5.50 1.38
N ASP A 55 -19.22 -6.03 0.18
CA ASP A 55 -20.52 -6.51 -0.30
C ASP A 55 -21.03 -7.68 0.55
N LEU A 56 -20.15 -8.66 0.83
CA LEU A 56 -20.46 -9.76 1.75
C LEU A 56 -20.88 -9.26 3.13
N THR A 57 -20.14 -8.31 3.71
CA THR A 57 -20.37 -7.84 5.09
C THR A 57 -21.59 -6.93 5.21
N VAL A 58 -21.73 -5.98 4.29
CA VAL A 58 -22.68 -4.87 4.40
C VAL A 58 -24.00 -5.20 3.70
N HIS A 59 -23.96 -5.80 2.52
CA HIS A 59 -25.18 -6.10 1.75
C HIS A 59 -25.73 -7.49 2.08
N GLU A 60 -24.86 -8.48 2.29
CA GLU A 60 -25.28 -9.86 2.53
C GLU A 60 -25.26 -10.26 4.01
N GLY A 61 -24.63 -9.45 4.87
CA GLY A 61 -24.53 -9.70 6.31
C GLY A 61 -23.54 -10.82 6.71
N ILE A 62 -22.78 -11.37 5.76
CA ILE A 62 -21.80 -12.44 5.94
C ILE A 62 -20.51 -11.86 6.51
N ARG A 63 -20.08 -12.34 7.69
CA ARG A 63 -18.89 -11.83 8.41
C ARG A 63 -17.85 -12.93 8.61
N THR A 64 -16.85 -12.95 7.73
CA THR A 64 -15.68 -13.83 7.84
C THR A 64 -14.51 -13.09 8.48
N ARG A 65 -13.55 -13.82 9.09
CA ARG A 65 -12.29 -13.21 9.58
C ARG A 65 -11.34 -12.87 8.44
N GLN A 66 -11.20 -13.78 7.48
CA GLN A 66 -10.28 -13.64 6.36
C GLN A 66 -10.62 -12.40 5.55
N HIS A 67 -9.61 -11.59 5.23
CA HIS A 67 -9.73 -10.32 4.51
C HIS A 67 -10.69 -9.29 5.12
N SER A 68 -11.08 -9.46 6.38
CA SER A 68 -11.98 -8.50 7.02
C SER A 68 -11.29 -7.15 7.24
N LEU A 69 -12.01 -6.07 6.93
CA LEU A 69 -11.50 -4.69 7.08
C LEU A 69 -11.03 -4.41 8.52
N LYS A 70 -11.70 -4.99 9.52
CA LYS A 70 -11.33 -4.88 10.92
C LYS A 70 -9.93 -5.42 11.19
N GLU A 71 -9.60 -6.61 10.68
CA GLU A 71 -8.28 -7.20 10.89
C GLU A 71 -7.19 -6.48 10.06
N CYS A 72 -7.55 -5.91 8.90
CA CYS A 72 -6.63 -5.02 8.18
C CYS A 72 -6.28 -3.78 9.04
N VAL A 73 -7.27 -3.10 9.61
CA VAL A 73 -7.05 -1.92 10.47
C VAL A 73 -6.32 -2.31 11.77
N SER A 74 -6.59 -3.49 12.33
CA SER A 74 -5.92 -3.95 13.55
C SER A 74 -4.40 -4.10 13.35
N CYS A 75 -3.96 -4.56 12.17
CA CYS A 75 -2.54 -4.71 11.84
C CYS A 75 -1.89 -3.44 11.27
N HIS A 76 -2.59 -2.70 10.39
CA HIS A 76 -2.02 -1.56 9.66
C HIS A 76 -2.15 -0.21 10.36
N ALA A 77 -2.94 -0.11 11.43
CA ALA A 77 -2.97 1.12 12.21
C ALA A 77 -1.60 1.34 12.87
N SER A 78 -1.03 2.53 12.67
CA SER A 78 0.25 2.87 13.27
C SER A 78 0.17 2.75 14.79
N THR A 79 1.23 2.22 15.39
CA THR A 79 1.41 2.17 16.84
C THR A 79 1.55 3.56 17.46
N LYS A 80 1.96 4.56 16.66
CA LYS A 80 2.14 5.95 17.10
C LYS A 80 0.84 6.75 17.11
N THR A 81 0.04 6.63 16.04
CA THR A 81 -1.19 7.43 15.87
C THR A 81 -2.47 6.64 16.18
N GLY A 82 -2.37 5.31 16.29
CA GLY A 82 -3.52 4.41 16.42
C GLY A 82 -4.43 4.41 15.20
N SER A 83 -3.95 4.86 14.03
CA SER A 83 -4.78 5.12 12.85
C SER A 83 -4.12 4.58 11.58
N VAL A 84 -4.94 4.16 10.61
CA VAL A 84 -4.48 3.86 9.24
C VAL A 84 -4.40 5.11 8.35
N LEU A 85 -4.94 6.23 8.84
CA LEU A 85 -4.94 7.54 8.18
C LEU A 85 -4.01 8.53 8.88
N GLY A 86 -3.67 9.62 8.18
CA GLY A 86 -2.80 10.70 8.64
C GLY A 86 -1.40 10.61 8.07
N GLU A 87 -0.48 11.43 8.58
CA GLU A 87 0.91 11.42 8.15
C GLU A 87 1.54 10.02 8.38
N LYS A 88 2.08 9.43 7.31
CA LYS A 88 2.63 8.06 7.30
C LYS A 88 1.63 6.96 7.67
N GLY A 89 0.32 7.26 7.68
CA GLY A 89 -0.71 6.24 7.81
C GLY A 89 -0.65 5.29 6.62
N PHE A 90 -0.61 3.98 6.87
CA PHE A 90 -0.42 2.98 5.82
C PHE A 90 -1.44 3.11 4.67
N CYS A 91 -2.74 3.19 5.01
CA CYS A 91 -3.78 3.33 4.00
C CYS A 91 -3.65 4.67 3.27
N GLN A 92 -3.47 5.76 4.00
CA GLN A 92 -3.34 7.10 3.42
C GLN A 92 -2.18 7.20 2.44
N SER A 93 -0.98 6.73 2.82
CA SER A 93 0.21 6.89 1.99
C SER A 93 0.13 6.13 0.65
N CYS A 94 -0.42 4.91 0.66
CA CYS A 94 -0.62 4.15 -0.57
C CYS A 94 -1.69 4.79 -1.47
N HIS A 95 -2.77 5.27 -0.86
CA HIS A 95 -3.87 5.91 -1.58
C HIS A 95 -3.50 7.27 -2.15
N ASP A 96 -2.70 8.08 -1.44
CA ASP A 96 -2.14 9.32 -1.96
C ASP A 96 -1.23 9.04 -3.16
N TYR A 97 -0.34 8.04 -3.04
CA TYR A 97 0.52 7.62 -4.14
C TYR A 97 -0.27 7.14 -5.37
N ALA A 98 -1.34 6.37 -5.14
CA ALA A 98 -2.20 5.87 -6.21
C ALA A 98 -3.20 6.93 -6.71
N SER A 99 -3.27 8.11 -6.09
CA SER A 99 -4.28 9.14 -6.37
C SER A 99 -5.73 8.62 -6.21
N VAL A 100 -5.96 7.77 -5.21
CA VAL A 100 -7.26 7.15 -4.91
C VAL A 100 -7.82 7.72 -3.62
N LYS A 101 -9.01 8.32 -3.67
CA LYS A 101 -9.71 8.76 -2.47
C LYS A 101 -10.22 7.57 -1.66
N ILE A 102 -9.98 7.57 -0.35
CA ILE A 102 -10.60 6.63 0.58
C ILE A 102 -11.93 7.22 1.07
N ASP A 103 -13.04 6.58 0.71
CA ASP A 103 -14.39 7.03 1.09
C ASP A 103 -14.98 6.23 2.27
N CYS A 104 -14.51 5.01 2.52
CA CYS A 104 -14.94 4.15 3.63
C CYS A 104 -14.92 4.90 4.97
N PHE A 105 -13.83 5.64 5.24
CA PHE A 105 -13.62 6.32 6.51
C PHE A 105 -14.25 7.72 6.58
N SER A 106 -15.03 8.11 5.57
CA SER A 106 -15.87 9.31 5.67
C SER A 106 -16.97 9.13 6.71
N CYS A 107 -17.42 7.87 6.92
CA CYS A 107 -18.38 7.49 7.96
C CYS A 107 -17.86 6.38 8.91
N HIS A 108 -16.91 5.54 8.49
CA HIS A 108 -16.36 4.47 9.34
C HIS A 108 -15.11 4.90 10.13
N ALA A 109 -14.87 4.25 11.27
CA ALA A 109 -13.68 4.52 12.09
C ALA A 109 -12.39 4.02 11.40
N SER A 110 -11.39 4.90 11.30
CA SER A 110 -10.04 4.61 10.80
C SER A 110 -9.08 4.05 11.87
N LYS A 111 -9.58 3.88 13.10
CA LYS A 111 -8.83 3.38 14.24
C LYS A 111 -9.36 1.99 14.62
N PRO A 112 -8.50 1.09 15.12
CA PRO A 112 -8.96 -0.20 15.62
C PRO A 112 -9.86 0.02 16.82
N LYS A 113 -10.89 -0.83 16.96
CA LYS A 113 -11.73 -0.83 18.17
C LYS A 113 -10.84 -1.24 19.36
N PRO A 114 -10.90 -0.53 20.50
CA PRO A 114 -10.21 -0.97 21.72
C PRO A 114 -10.62 -2.42 22.02
N VAL A 115 -9.64 -3.27 22.28
CA VAL A 115 -9.92 -4.59 22.84
C VAL A 115 -10.55 -4.36 24.21
N ALA A 116 -11.75 -4.92 24.42
CA ALA A 116 -12.44 -4.81 25.71
C ALA A 116 -11.52 -5.38 26.79
N GLY A 117 -11.04 -4.51 27.69
CA GLY A 117 -10.08 -4.86 28.75
C GLY A 117 -8.75 -4.10 28.72
N ALA A 118 -8.44 -3.33 27.67
CA ALA A 118 -7.33 -2.39 27.71
C ALA A 118 -7.72 -1.19 28.59
N LYS A 119 -7.15 -1.11 29.80
CA LYS A 119 -7.15 0.13 30.60
C LYS A 119 -6.34 1.21 29.85
N PRO A 120 -6.73 2.49 29.97
CA PRO A 120 -6.01 3.60 29.36
C PRO A 120 -4.56 3.69 29.84
#